data_AF-A0A2J6PGD9-F1
#
_entry.id   AF-A0A2J6PGD9-F1
#
_cell.length_a   1.000
_cell.length_b   1.000
_cell.length_c   1.000
_cell.angle_alpha   90.00
_cell.angle_beta   90.00
_cell.angle_gamma   90.00
#
_symmetry.space_group_name_H-M   'P 1'
#
loop_
_entity.id
_entity.type
_entity.pdbx_description
1 polymer ?
#
loop_
_entity_poly.entity_id
_entity_poly.type
_entity_poly.pdbx_seq_one_letter_code
_entity_poly.pdbx_strand_id
1 'polypeptide(L)'
;MTQAKGDGFALLIASIVFLALCWVTFATRVWVRVWRKAFGADDWTMLIGIVLFTVTASLCIVCSFLGSGQLAVDIPPEEQMKGVKRFFIAEFFYASSAVAIKSSIAITLIRIAATRKGFTYIIWFLIFASVAAAIVFIAGIANICHPITTLWGETITGSCNLKLNSNVSFFFSAIEILTDWSLAILPAVLLWNIQMKVNVKVSVAMILGMAAFASCATIVRLRFLSLYSDPKEFMYGTGKIGFWSIIELGIGIFAGSLPALRPLLSISFFGSSSDHSDAISAGDEYNRPRTKTGSRSRDIALDTFHQLGDKESDGDSQKYILKETQVTMITNDMAGTPEEWEKARVLGWKKNNQF
;
A
#
# COMPACT_ATOMS: atom_id res chain seq x y z
N MET A 1 -31.07 27.32 -4.98
CA MET A 1 -30.23 26.15 -5.23
C MET A 1 -30.78 25.50 -6.47
N THR A 2 -30.03 25.57 -7.55
CA THR A 2 -30.32 24.86 -8.79
C THR A 2 -30.27 23.36 -8.56
N GLN A 3 -31.15 22.64 -9.24
CA GLN A 3 -31.14 21.18 -9.23
C GLN A 3 -29.89 20.71 -9.98
N ALA A 4 -29.16 19.74 -9.42
CA ALA A 4 -28.04 19.11 -10.09
C ALA A 4 -28.51 18.42 -11.38
N LYS A 5 -27.93 18.77 -12.52
CA LYS A 5 -28.25 18.21 -13.85
C LYS A 5 -26.97 17.78 -14.57
N GLY A 6 -27.11 16.82 -15.48
CA GLY A 6 -26.01 16.34 -16.33
C GLY A 6 -24.78 15.90 -15.52
N ASP A 7 -23.61 16.44 -15.87
CA ASP A 7 -22.33 16.12 -15.24
C ASP A 7 -22.29 16.51 -13.75
N GLY A 8 -23.06 17.52 -13.32
CA GLY A 8 -23.17 17.92 -11.92
C GLY A 8 -23.84 16.87 -11.04
N PHE A 9 -24.77 16.09 -11.59
CA PHE A 9 -25.40 14.97 -10.89
C PHE A 9 -24.45 13.79 -10.72
N ALA A 10 -23.65 13.49 -11.74
CA ALA A 10 -22.60 12.48 -11.66
C ALA A 10 -21.54 12.84 -10.59
N LEU A 11 -21.12 14.12 -10.54
CA LEU A 11 -20.25 14.65 -9.49
C LEU A 11 -20.83 14.44 -8.09
N LEU A 12 -22.13 14.71 -7.91
CA LEU A 12 -22.82 14.56 -6.63
C LEU A 12 -22.80 13.10 -6.16
N ILE A 13 -23.22 12.17 -7.03
CA ILE A 13 -23.25 10.74 -6.71
C ILE A 13 -21.84 10.25 -6.36
N ALA A 14 -20.85 10.56 -7.21
CA ALA A 14 -19.48 10.14 -6.99
C ALA A 14 -18.95 10.68 -5.65
N SER A 15 -19.20 11.95 -5.34
CA SER A 15 -18.77 12.56 -4.08
C SER A 15 -19.33 11.84 -2.87
N ILE A 16 -20.63 11.51 -2.85
CA ILE A 16 -21.27 10.81 -1.72
C ILE A 16 -20.73 9.38 -1.59
N VAL A 17 -20.67 8.64 -2.70
CA VAL A 17 -20.23 7.23 -2.71
C VAL A 17 -18.77 7.10 -2.28
N PHE A 18 -17.88 7.90 -2.88
CA PHE A 18 -16.45 7.86 -2.52
C PHE A 18 -16.20 8.38 -1.12
N LEU A 19 -16.96 9.38 -0.64
CA LEU A 19 -16.84 9.84 0.74
C LEU A 19 -17.16 8.71 1.72
N ALA A 20 -18.31 8.04 1.56
CA ALA A 20 -18.70 6.92 2.40
C ALA A 20 -17.67 5.79 2.33
N LEU A 21 -17.24 5.42 1.12
CA LEU A 21 -16.25 4.37 0.91
C LEU A 21 -14.93 4.71 1.60
N CYS A 22 -14.39 5.91 1.42
CA CYS A 22 -13.11 6.33 2.02
C CYS A 22 -13.14 6.29 3.54
N TRP A 23 -14.23 6.73 4.17
CA TRP A 23 -14.40 6.66 5.62
C TRP A 23 -14.43 5.21 6.12
N VAL A 24 -15.14 4.32 5.43
CA VAL A 24 -15.13 2.87 5.75
C VAL A 24 -13.72 2.29 5.60
N THR A 25 -13.00 2.60 4.52
CA THR A 25 -11.64 2.09 4.30
C THR A 25 -10.68 2.59 5.39
N PHE A 26 -10.78 3.86 5.75
CA PHE A 26 -9.94 4.47 6.79
C PHE A 26 -10.27 3.93 8.18
N ALA A 27 -11.55 3.76 8.52
CA ALA A 27 -11.95 3.13 9.78
C ALA A 27 -11.40 1.71 9.88
N THR A 28 -11.48 0.93 8.81
CA THR A 28 -10.91 -0.43 8.73
C THR A 28 -9.39 -0.39 8.90
N ARG A 29 -8.71 0.55 8.25
CA ARG A 29 -7.27 0.77 8.40
C ARG A 29 -6.90 1.05 9.86
N VAL A 30 -7.58 1.99 10.52
CA VAL A 30 -7.33 2.36 11.93
C VAL A 30 -7.56 1.15 12.83
N TRP A 31 -8.67 0.43 12.65
CA TRP A 31 -8.99 -0.77 13.42
C TRP A 31 -7.84 -1.80 13.37
N VAL A 32 -7.36 -2.14 12.16
CA VAL A 32 -6.27 -3.10 11.99
C VAL A 32 -4.97 -2.59 12.60
N ARG A 33 -4.64 -1.30 12.43
CA ARG A 33 -3.42 -0.70 12.97
C ARG A 33 -3.41 -0.67 14.50
N VAL A 34 -4.55 -0.39 15.13
CA VAL A 34 -4.73 -0.42 16.58
C VAL A 34 -4.63 -1.85 17.10
N TRP A 35 -5.33 -2.80 16.47
CA TRP A 35 -5.26 -4.23 16.83
C TRP A 35 -3.83 -4.78 16.74
N ARG A 36 -3.06 -4.35 15.74
CA ARG A 36 -1.66 -4.75 15.53
C ARG A 36 -0.65 -3.90 16.29
N LYS A 37 -1.08 -2.91 17.08
CA LYS A 37 -0.22 -1.93 17.78
C LYS A 37 0.85 -1.31 16.88
N ALA A 38 0.49 -1.04 15.62
CA ALA A 38 1.43 -0.65 14.56
C ALA A 38 1.19 0.77 14.02
N PHE A 39 0.47 1.59 14.77
CA PHE A 39 0.13 2.97 14.41
C PHE A 39 1.40 3.79 14.13
N GLY A 40 1.44 4.48 12.99
CA GLY A 40 2.62 5.20 12.52
C GLY A 40 2.33 6.61 12.05
N ALA A 41 3.38 7.32 11.64
CA ALA A 41 3.27 8.65 11.03
C ALA A 41 2.48 8.62 9.71
N ASP A 42 2.46 7.48 9.02
CA ASP A 42 1.64 7.26 7.83
C ASP A 42 0.13 7.35 8.14
N ASP A 43 -0.30 6.90 9.33
CA ASP A 43 -1.71 6.95 9.71
C ASP A 43 -2.18 8.37 10.04
N TRP A 44 -1.33 9.18 10.69
CA TRP A 44 -1.60 10.60 10.95
C TRP A 44 -1.69 11.43 9.68
N THR A 45 -0.77 11.21 8.73
CA THR A 45 -0.80 11.90 7.43
C THR A 45 -2.01 11.48 6.59
N MET A 46 -2.43 10.20 6.67
CA MET A 46 -3.68 9.75 6.04
C MET A 46 -4.91 10.38 6.69
N LEU A 47 -4.92 10.55 8.03
CA LEU A 47 -6.01 11.21 8.75
C LEU A 47 -6.18 12.66 8.27
N ILE A 48 -5.07 13.40 8.13
CA ILE A 48 -5.10 14.76 7.57
C ILE A 48 -5.66 14.72 6.15
N GLY A 49 -5.21 13.77 5.33
CA GLY A 49 -5.70 13.56 3.97
C GLY A 49 -7.21 13.34 3.90
N ILE A 50 -7.77 12.43 4.70
CA ILE A 50 -9.22 12.14 4.66
C ILE A 50 -10.08 13.30 5.19
N VAL A 51 -9.58 14.06 6.16
CA VAL A 51 -10.26 15.27 6.64
C VAL A 51 -10.32 16.32 5.54
N LEU A 52 -9.21 16.58 4.85
CA LEU A 52 -9.17 17.51 3.73
C LEU A 52 -10.03 17.01 2.55
N PHE A 53 -9.98 15.71 2.24
CA PHE A 53 -10.85 15.09 1.25
C PHE A 53 -12.33 15.26 1.58
N THR A 54 -12.72 15.14 2.86
CA THR A 54 -14.10 15.34 3.31
C THR A 54 -14.56 16.78 3.06
N VAL A 55 -13.68 17.76 3.30
CA VAL A 55 -13.96 19.17 2.98
C VAL A 55 -14.13 19.33 1.46
N THR A 56 -13.21 18.82 0.66
CA THR A 56 -13.29 18.87 -0.81
C THR A 56 -14.58 18.23 -1.34
N ALA A 57 -14.92 17.02 -0.88
CA ALA A 57 -16.14 16.32 -1.27
C ALA A 57 -17.40 17.09 -0.87
N SER A 58 -17.43 17.68 0.32
CA SER A 58 -18.56 18.51 0.76
C SER A 58 -18.73 19.75 -0.12
N LEU A 59 -17.62 20.41 -0.50
CA LEU A 59 -17.65 21.56 -1.40
C LEU A 59 -18.12 21.15 -2.80
N CYS A 60 -17.65 20.02 -3.33
CA CYS A 60 -18.10 19.47 -4.61
C CYS A 60 -19.61 19.17 -4.61
N ILE A 61 -20.14 18.57 -3.54
CA ILE A 61 -21.58 18.33 -3.39
C ILE A 61 -22.35 19.64 -3.47
N VAL A 62 -21.89 20.70 -2.79
CA VAL A 62 -22.59 21.98 -2.87
C VAL A 62 -22.41 22.64 -4.25
N CYS A 63 -21.24 22.54 -4.87
CA CYS A 63 -21.02 23.03 -6.23
C CYS A 63 -21.96 22.37 -7.25
N SER A 64 -22.32 21.09 -7.08
CA SER A 64 -23.32 20.42 -7.91
C SER A 64 -24.70 21.09 -7.85
N PHE A 65 -25.07 21.68 -6.71
CA PHE A 65 -26.31 22.46 -6.52
C PHE A 65 -26.19 23.95 -6.87
N LEU A 66 -25.03 24.37 -7.36
CA LEU A 66 -24.74 25.74 -7.80
C LEU A 66 -24.42 25.78 -9.32
N GLY A 67 -24.83 24.75 -10.05
CA GLY A 67 -24.68 24.69 -11.51
C GLY A 67 -23.36 24.11 -12.02
N SER A 68 -22.51 23.52 -11.16
CA SER A 68 -21.29 22.83 -11.63
C SER A 68 -21.66 21.69 -12.60
N GLY A 69 -21.01 21.63 -13.77
CA GLY A 69 -21.33 20.67 -14.82
C GLY A 69 -22.48 21.10 -15.75
N GLN A 70 -22.96 22.34 -15.64
CA GLN A 70 -23.94 22.96 -16.54
C GLN A 70 -23.29 24.13 -17.30
N LEU A 71 -23.83 24.48 -18.46
CA LEU A 71 -23.37 25.63 -19.24
C LEU A 71 -23.70 26.92 -18.49
N ALA A 72 -22.82 27.92 -18.58
CA ALA A 72 -22.99 29.19 -17.86
C ALA A 72 -24.30 29.92 -18.20
N VAL A 73 -24.84 29.71 -19.40
CA VAL A 73 -26.12 30.28 -19.89
C VAL A 73 -27.33 29.75 -19.11
N ASP A 74 -27.28 28.52 -18.61
CA ASP A 74 -28.41 27.87 -17.95
C ASP A 74 -28.45 28.11 -16.43
N ILE A 75 -27.47 28.86 -15.91
CA ILE A 75 -27.25 29.06 -14.47
C ILE A 75 -27.57 30.52 -14.10
N PRO A 76 -28.37 30.77 -13.05
CA PRO A 76 -28.56 32.12 -12.53
C PRO A 76 -27.21 32.76 -12.14
N PRO A 77 -26.97 34.05 -12.46
CA PRO A 77 -25.67 34.69 -12.24
C PRO A 77 -25.24 34.72 -10.76
N GLU A 78 -26.20 34.81 -9.83
CA GLU A 78 -25.92 34.74 -8.39
C GLU A 78 -25.42 33.36 -7.96
N GLU A 79 -26.01 32.29 -8.51
CA GLU A 79 -25.57 30.92 -8.23
C GLU A 79 -24.21 30.63 -8.87
N GLN A 80 -23.97 31.15 -10.08
CA GLN A 80 -22.68 31.06 -10.75
C GLN A 80 -21.56 31.70 -9.91
N MET A 81 -21.77 32.93 -9.40
CA MET A 81 -20.81 33.60 -8.51
C MET A 81 -20.49 32.75 -7.27
N LYS A 82 -21.53 32.22 -6.61
CA LYS A 82 -21.36 31.34 -5.44
C LYS A 82 -20.63 30.05 -5.81
N GLY A 83 -20.92 29.48 -6.99
CA GLY A 83 -20.30 28.27 -7.53
C GLY A 83 -18.80 28.45 -7.78
N VAL A 84 -18.41 29.51 -8.50
CA VAL A 84 -17.01 29.87 -8.77
C VAL A 84 -16.24 30.03 -7.45
N LYS A 85 -16.80 30.77 -6.49
CA LYS A 85 -16.15 31.00 -5.19
C LYS A 85 -15.93 29.70 -4.41
N ARG A 86 -16.92 28.80 -4.36
CA ARG A 86 -16.78 27.51 -3.66
C ARG A 86 -15.83 26.55 -4.37
N PHE A 87 -15.87 26.54 -5.70
CA PHE A 87 -14.96 25.74 -6.51
C PHE A 87 -13.50 26.17 -6.32
N PHE A 88 -13.24 27.48 -6.33
CA PHE A 88 -11.93 28.05 -6.01
C PHE A 88 -11.43 27.55 -4.65
N ILE A 89 -12.25 27.61 -3.60
CA ILE A 89 -11.89 27.09 -2.27
C ILE A 89 -11.60 25.57 -2.33
N ALA A 90 -12.41 24.81 -3.08
CA ALA A 90 -12.24 23.37 -3.22
C ALA A 90 -10.88 22.99 -3.85
N GLU A 91 -10.34 23.80 -4.77
CA GLU A 91 -9.03 23.55 -5.38
C GLU A 91 -7.88 23.56 -4.36
N PHE A 92 -7.92 24.44 -3.35
CA PHE A 92 -6.91 24.47 -2.28
C PHE A 92 -6.96 23.21 -1.41
N PHE A 93 -8.16 22.80 -1.01
CA PHE A 93 -8.35 21.60 -0.20
C PHE A 93 -8.02 20.33 -0.99
N TYR A 94 -8.35 20.29 -2.28
CA TYR A 94 -7.96 19.22 -3.18
C TYR A 94 -6.43 19.07 -3.25
N ALA A 95 -5.70 20.14 -3.56
CA ALA A 95 -4.23 20.09 -3.66
C ALA A 95 -3.59 19.65 -2.33
N SER A 96 -4.08 20.19 -1.21
CA SER A 96 -3.61 19.83 0.13
C SER A 96 -3.90 18.36 0.47
N SER A 97 -5.09 17.88 0.11
CA SER A 97 -5.50 16.49 0.31
C SER A 97 -4.66 15.52 -0.50
N ALA A 98 -4.41 15.83 -1.78
CA ALA A 98 -3.60 15.00 -2.68
C ALA A 98 -2.20 14.76 -2.10
N VAL A 99 -1.53 15.85 -1.69
CA VAL A 99 -0.20 15.78 -1.08
C VAL A 99 -0.20 14.97 0.21
N ALA A 100 -1.20 15.16 1.09
CA ALA A 100 -1.27 14.43 2.35
C ALA A 100 -1.46 12.92 2.14
N ILE A 101 -2.34 12.53 1.22
CA ILE A 101 -2.59 11.13 0.85
C ILE A 101 -1.32 10.51 0.24
N LYS A 102 -0.70 11.17 -0.74
CA LYS A 102 0.55 10.70 -1.37
C LYS A 102 1.69 10.58 -0.38
N SER A 103 1.82 11.54 0.53
CA SER A 103 2.82 11.52 1.60
C SER A 103 2.62 10.32 2.52
N SER A 104 1.37 9.98 2.89
CA SER A 104 1.08 8.78 3.68
C SER A 104 1.50 7.48 2.97
N ILE A 105 1.19 7.36 1.67
CA ILE A 105 1.60 6.22 0.85
C ILE A 105 3.13 6.12 0.80
N ALA A 106 3.79 7.25 0.53
CA ALA A 106 5.24 7.35 0.44
C ALA A 106 5.92 6.98 1.77
N ILE A 107 5.43 7.47 2.91
CA ILE A 107 5.93 7.11 4.25
C ILE A 107 5.73 5.62 4.52
N THR A 108 4.58 5.05 4.11
CA THR A 108 4.32 3.61 4.21
C THR A 108 5.35 2.82 3.40
N LEU A 109 5.69 3.27 2.19
CA LEU A 109 6.72 2.65 1.35
C LEU A 109 8.12 2.78 1.97
N ILE A 110 8.47 3.92 2.56
CA ILE A 110 9.75 4.10 3.27
C ILE A 110 9.86 3.10 4.42
N ARG A 111 8.79 2.92 5.20
CA ARG A 111 8.76 1.96 6.31
C ARG A 111 8.97 0.52 5.84
N ILE A 112 8.45 0.16 4.67
CA ILE A 112 8.63 -1.16 4.05
C ILE A 112 10.04 -1.32 3.47
N ALA A 113 10.59 -0.27 2.85
CA ALA A 113 11.87 -0.28 2.14
C ALA A 113 13.06 0.16 3.02
N ALA A 114 12.90 0.23 4.35
CA ALA A 114 13.83 0.87 5.27
C ALA A 114 15.29 0.38 5.17
N THR A 115 15.51 -0.84 4.68
CA THR A 115 16.84 -1.44 4.47
C THR A 115 17.59 -0.89 3.25
N ARG A 116 16.92 -0.25 2.28
CA ARG A 116 17.54 0.26 1.04
C ARG A 116 17.54 1.79 0.99
N LYS A 117 18.60 2.39 1.55
CA LYS A 117 18.74 3.86 1.68
C LYS A 117 18.53 4.64 0.36
N GLY A 118 18.97 4.11 -0.78
CA GLY A 118 18.76 4.75 -2.09
C GLY A 118 17.29 4.95 -2.45
N PHE A 119 16.44 3.97 -2.17
CA PHE A 119 14.99 4.08 -2.40
C PHE A 119 14.35 5.10 -1.48
N THR A 120 14.78 5.14 -0.21
CA THR A 120 14.29 6.11 0.77
C THR A 120 14.55 7.56 0.33
N TYR A 121 15.73 7.86 -0.23
CA TYR A 121 16.02 9.21 -0.76
C TYR A 121 15.12 9.59 -1.93
N ILE A 122 14.88 8.65 -2.86
CA ILE A 122 13.97 8.89 -4.00
C ILE A 122 12.55 9.18 -3.48
N ILE A 123 12.06 8.42 -2.51
CA ILE A 123 10.71 8.62 -1.97
C ILE A 123 10.61 9.99 -1.26
N TRP A 124 11.62 10.39 -0.49
CA TRP A 124 11.65 11.73 0.10
C TRP A 124 11.66 12.85 -0.95
N PHE A 125 12.40 12.66 -2.04
CA PHE A 125 12.38 13.59 -3.16
C PHE A 125 10.99 13.69 -3.79
N LEU A 126 10.27 12.58 -3.96
CA LEU A 126 8.90 12.59 -4.48
C LEU A 126 7.92 13.32 -3.55
N ILE A 127 8.05 13.14 -2.23
CA ILE A 127 7.26 13.89 -1.23
C ILE A 127 7.53 15.39 -1.39
N PHE A 128 8.82 15.77 -1.41
CA PHE A 128 9.21 17.18 -1.57
C PHE A 128 8.70 17.77 -2.88
N ALA A 129 8.83 17.06 -4.01
CA ALA A 129 8.34 17.49 -5.31
C ALA A 129 6.82 17.69 -5.31
N SER A 130 6.06 16.78 -4.68
CA SER A 130 4.59 16.88 -4.56
C SER A 130 4.19 18.10 -3.73
N VAL A 131 4.84 18.31 -2.57
CA VAL A 131 4.59 19.46 -1.69
C VAL A 131 4.93 20.78 -2.41
N ALA A 132 6.09 20.84 -3.07
CA ALA A 132 6.52 22.03 -3.80
C ALA A 132 5.55 22.36 -4.94
N ALA A 133 5.11 21.35 -5.70
CA ALA A 133 4.13 21.53 -6.77
C ALA A 133 2.79 22.05 -6.25
N ALA A 134 2.30 21.54 -5.12
CA ALA A 134 1.07 22.03 -4.50
C ALA A 134 1.21 23.47 -4.00
N ILE A 135 2.36 23.85 -3.43
CA ILE A 135 2.61 25.24 -3.02
C ILE A 135 2.58 26.17 -4.23
N VAL A 136 3.25 25.81 -5.33
CA VAL A 136 3.23 26.57 -6.58
C VAL A 136 1.81 26.67 -7.14
N PHE A 137 1.04 25.58 -7.08
CA PHE A 137 -0.36 25.55 -7.52
C PHE A 137 -1.24 26.49 -6.70
N ILE A 138 -1.19 26.39 -5.37
CA ILE A 138 -1.90 27.24 -4.41
C ILE A 138 -1.54 28.72 -4.62
N ALA A 139 -0.25 29.03 -4.73
CA ALA A 139 0.22 30.40 -4.94
C ALA A 139 -0.20 30.94 -6.32
N GLY A 140 -0.15 30.11 -7.36
CA GLY A 140 -0.58 30.48 -8.71
C GLY A 140 -2.07 30.77 -8.77
N ILE A 141 -2.90 29.92 -8.16
CA ILE A 141 -4.35 30.10 -8.08
C ILE A 141 -4.72 31.36 -7.29
N ALA A 142 -4.05 31.59 -6.16
CA ALA A 142 -4.27 32.80 -5.36
C ALA A 142 -3.97 34.11 -6.12
N ASN A 143 -3.09 34.05 -7.13
CA ASN A 143 -2.68 35.21 -7.95
C ASN A 143 -3.32 35.23 -9.36
N ILE A 144 -4.42 34.52 -9.59
CA ILE A 144 -5.10 34.54 -10.90
C ILE A 144 -5.69 35.93 -11.20
N CYS A 145 -6.25 36.61 -10.20
CA CYS A 145 -6.93 37.90 -10.36
C CYS A 145 -6.50 38.91 -9.30
N HIS A 146 -6.43 40.18 -9.70
CA HIS A 146 -6.19 41.31 -8.80
C HIS A 146 -7.30 42.36 -8.96
N PRO A 147 -8.18 42.58 -7.96
CA PRO A 147 -8.37 41.77 -6.74
C PRO A 147 -9.02 40.40 -7.01
N ILE A 148 -8.83 39.44 -6.11
CA ILE A 148 -9.36 38.06 -6.27
C ILE A 148 -10.89 38.00 -6.39
N THR A 149 -11.59 38.98 -5.83
CA THR A 149 -13.05 39.17 -5.92
C THR A 149 -13.56 39.34 -7.36
N THR A 150 -12.67 39.70 -8.29
CA THR A 150 -12.96 39.78 -9.73
C THR A 150 -13.26 38.42 -10.33
N LEU A 151 -12.68 37.34 -9.79
CA LEU A 151 -12.83 35.99 -10.34
C LEU A 151 -14.29 35.53 -10.38
N TRP A 152 -15.07 35.88 -9.35
CA TRP A 152 -16.49 35.53 -9.26
C TRP A 152 -17.43 36.72 -9.55
N GLY A 153 -16.90 37.86 -9.99
CA GLY A 153 -17.70 39.00 -10.44
C GLY A 153 -18.18 39.96 -9.34
N GLU A 154 -17.62 39.88 -8.13
CA GLU A 154 -17.95 40.82 -7.05
C GLU A 154 -17.27 42.19 -7.25
N THR A 155 -16.17 42.25 -8.01
CA THR A 155 -15.49 43.48 -8.40
C THR A 155 -15.35 43.54 -9.92
N ILE A 156 -15.81 44.65 -10.52
CA ILE A 156 -15.86 44.81 -11.99
C ILE A 156 -14.55 45.41 -12.54
N THR A 157 -13.75 46.07 -11.70
CA THR A 157 -12.58 46.86 -12.09
C THR A 157 -11.24 46.11 -12.01
N GLY A 158 -11.25 44.79 -11.81
CA GLY A 158 -10.03 43.99 -11.71
C GLY A 158 -9.58 43.37 -13.03
N SER A 159 -8.35 42.86 -13.03
CA SER A 159 -7.78 42.09 -14.15
C SER A 159 -7.51 40.65 -13.73
N CYS A 160 -7.79 39.70 -14.63
CA CYS A 160 -7.62 38.26 -14.41
C CYS A 160 -6.77 37.64 -15.52
N ASN A 161 -5.82 36.79 -15.15
CA ASN A 161 -5.00 36.04 -16.09
C ASN A 161 -5.45 34.56 -16.14
N LEU A 162 -6.46 34.25 -16.95
CA LEU A 162 -6.98 32.89 -17.10
C LEU A 162 -5.94 31.90 -17.67
N LYS A 163 -4.96 32.39 -18.46
CA LYS A 163 -3.86 31.55 -18.97
C LYS A 163 -2.96 31.06 -17.85
N LEU A 164 -2.74 31.88 -16.82
CA LEU A 164 -1.98 31.47 -15.63
C LEU A 164 -2.66 30.30 -14.93
N ASN A 165 -3.98 30.34 -14.78
CA ASN A 165 -4.75 29.26 -14.17
C ASN A 165 -4.55 27.91 -14.90
N SER A 166 -4.70 27.92 -16.23
CA SER A 166 -4.52 26.71 -17.03
C SER A 166 -3.08 26.18 -16.95
N ASN A 167 -2.08 27.06 -17.11
CA ASN A 167 -0.66 26.67 -17.07
C ASN A 167 -0.24 26.06 -15.73
N VAL A 168 -0.66 26.68 -14.61
CA VAL A 168 -0.35 26.21 -13.26
C VAL A 168 -1.06 24.88 -12.99
N SER A 169 -2.29 24.72 -13.45
CA SER A 169 -3.04 23.47 -13.34
C SER A 169 -2.42 22.33 -14.16
N PHE A 170 -1.91 22.62 -15.36
CA PHE A 170 -1.15 21.66 -16.17
C PHE A 170 0.15 21.24 -15.51
N PHE A 171 0.91 22.20 -14.96
CA PHE A 171 2.13 21.92 -14.22
C PHE A 171 1.87 21.01 -13.02
N PHE A 172 0.88 21.35 -12.19
CA PHE A 172 0.52 20.55 -11.03
C PHE A 172 0.12 19.13 -11.42
N SER A 173 -0.74 18.99 -12.43
CA SER A 173 -1.20 17.68 -12.89
C SER A 173 -0.07 16.82 -13.49
N ALA A 174 0.91 17.43 -14.15
CA ALA A 174 2.08 16.71 -14.66
C ALA A 174 2.93 16.11 -13.52
N ILE A 175 3.16 16.87 -12.45
CA ILE A 175 3.88 16.37 -11.27
C ILE A 175 3.05 15.28 -10.56
N GLU A 176 1.73 15.45 -10.47
CA GLU A 176 0.84 14.42 -9.89
C GLU A 176 0.93 13.09 -10.66
N ILE A 177 0.94 13.12 -12.00
CA ILE A 177 1.10 11.91 -12.83
C ILE A 177 2.49 11.29 -12.60
N LEU A 178 3.55 12.09 -12.62
CA LEU A 178 4.92 11.60 -12.43
C LEU A 178 5.10 10.93 -11.06
N THR A 179 4.52 11.53 -10.01
CA THR A 179 4.58 11.00 -8.65
C THR A 179 3.76 9.71 -8.50
N ASP A 180 2.58 9.61 -9.13
CA ASP A 180 1.77 8.39 -9.13
C ASP A 180 2.50 7.21 -9.76
N TRP A 181 3.05 7.40 -10.97
CA TRP A 181 3.84 6.37 -11.65
C TRP A 181 5.07 5.98 -10.85
N SER A 182 5.76 6.95 -10.26
CA SER A 182 6.94 6.68 -9.43
C SER A 182 6.58 5.84 -8.21
N LEU A 183 5.52 6.21 -7.48
CA LEU A 183 5.03 5.47 -6.31
C LEU A 183 4.47 4.09 -6.67
N ALA A 184 4.01 3.89 -7.92
CA ALA A 184 3.59 2.59 -8.44
C ALA A 184 4.79 1.67 -8.73
N ILE A 185 5.80 2.19 -9.44
CA ILE A 185 6.96 1.42 -9.92
C ILE A 185 7.90 1.06 -8.75
N LEU A 186 8.09 1.97 -7.79
CA LEU A 186 8.99 1.78 -6.65
C LEU A 186 8.79 0.45 -5.90
N PRO A 187 7.58 0.10 -5.41
CA PRO A 187 7.35 -1.18 -4.74
C PRO A 187 7.53 -2.38 -5.70
N ALA A 188 7.22 -2.23 -6.98
CA ALA A 188 7.39 -3.30 -7.97
C ALA A 188 8.88 -3.66 -8.15
N VAL A 189 9.73 -2.64 -8.32
CA VAL A 189 11.18 -2.81 -8.48
C VAL A 189 11.81 -3.31 -7.17
N LEU A 190 11.35 -2.82 -6.02
CA LEU A 190 11.83 -3.27 -4.72
C LEU A 190 11.65 -4.80 -4.55
N LEU A 191 10.52 -5.32 -5.04
CA LEU A 191 10.06 -6.68 -4.82
C LEU A 191 10.42 -7.65 -5.95
N TRP A 192 10.92 -7.16 -7.10
CA TRP A 192 11.21 -7.98 -8.27
C TRP A 192 12.20 -9.13 -8.01
N ASN A 193 13.19 -8.89 -7.15
CA ASN A 193 14.26 -9.86 -6.88
C ASN A 193 14.06 -10.64 -5.57
N ILE A 194 12.86 -10.61 -4.98
CA ILE A 194 12.55 -11.30 -3.72
C ILE A 194 11.52 -12.39 -4.00
N GLN A 195 11.82 -13.64 -3.62
CA GLN A 195 10.87 -14.75 -3.71
C GLN A 195 9.72 -14.55 -2.70
N MET A 196 8.67 -13.86 -3.16
CA MET A 196 7.50 -13.50 -2.35
C MET A 196 6.41 -14.55 -2.44
N LYS A 197 5.72 -14.78 -1.32
CA LYS A 197 4.47 -15.56 -1.28
C LYS A 197 3.40 -14.91 -2.16
N VAL A 198 2.56 -15.72 -2.81
CA VAL A 198 1.53 -15.27 -3.78
C VAL A 198 0.68 -14.11 -3.23
N ASN A 199 0.32 -14.14 -1.95
CA ASN A 199 -0.48 -13.09 -1.31
C ASN A 199 0.18 -11.70 -1.35
N VAL A 200 1.51 -11.63 -1.26
CA VAL A 200 2.25 -10.37 -1.37
C VAL A 200 2.30 -9.91 -2.82
N LYS A 201 2.48 -10.84 -3.76
CA LYS A 201 2.47 -10.55 -5.21
C LYS A 201 1.13 -9.94 -5.66
N VAL A 202 0.02 -10.49 -5.17
CA VAL A 202 -1.33 -9.95 -5.45
C VAL A 202 -1.51 -8.55 -4.86
N SER A 203 -1.10 -8.32 -3.61
CA SER A 203 -1.20 -6.98 -2.99
C SER A 203 -0.43 -5.91 -3.78
N VAL A 204 0.75 -6.27 -4.31
CA VAL A 204 1.58 -5.35 -5.11
C VAL A 204 0.95 -5.09 -6.47
N ALA A 205 0.40 -6.12 -7.12
CA ALA A 205 -0.33 -5.97 -8.38
C ALA A 205 -1.55 -5.05 -8.22
N MET A 206 -2.28 -5.16 -7.10
CA MET A 206 -3.41 -4.27 -6.81
C MET A 206 -2.97 -2.82 -6.61
N ILE A 207 -1.88 -2.57 -5.88
CA ILE A 207 -1.35 -1.21 -5.68
C ILE A 207 -0.92 -0.60 -7.02
N LEU A 208 -0.20 -1.37 -7.85
CA LEU A 208 0.20 -0.97 -9.21
C LEU A 208 -1.03 -0.64 -10.08
N GLY A 209 -2.04 -1.50 -10.09
CA GLY A 209 -3.25 -1.31 -10.88
C GLY A 209 -4.01 -0.05 -10.48
N MET A 210 -4.09 0.24 -9.19
CA MET A 210 -4.76 1.45 -8.70
C MET A 210 -3.98 2.73 -8.98
N ALA A 211 -2.65 2.70 -8.90
CA ALA A 211 -1.84 3.85 -9.25
C ALA A 211 -1.91 4.15 -10.77
N ALA A 212 -1.95 3.11 -11.61
CA ALA A 212 -2.20 3.26 -13.04
C ALA A 212 -3.60 3.87 -13.29
N PHE A 213 -4.63 3.40 -12.58
CA PHE A 213 -5.97 3.95 -12.69
C PHE A 213 -6.05 5.40 -12.23
N ALA A 214 -5.40 5.76 -11.12
CA ALA A 214 -5.32 7.15 -10.62
C ALA A 214 -4.63 8.07 -11.65
N SER A 215 -3.56 7.58 -12.30
CA SER A 215 -2.89 8.30 -13.39
C SER A 215 -3.80 8.47 -14.62
N CYS A 216 -4.59 7.46 -14.97
CA CYS A 216 -5.57 7.60 -16.05
C CYS A 216 -6.62 8.66 -15.71
N ALA A 217 -7.09 8.71 -14.46
CA ALA A 217 -8.04 9.71 -13.98
C ALA A 217 -7.49 11.14 -14.13
N THR A 218 -6.24 11.37 -13.74
CA THR A 218 -5.58 12.69 -13.88
C THR A 218 -5.37 13.05 -15.35
N ILE A 219 -4.99 12.10 -16.22
CA ILE A 219 -4.86 12.34 -17.67
C ILE A 219 -6.19 12.76 -18.30
N VAL A 220 -7.30 12.10 -17.94
CA VAL A 220 -8.63 12.49 -18.45
C VAL A 220 -8.99 13.89 -17.96
N ARG A 221 -8.65 14.23 -16.70
CA ARG A 221 -8.83 15.57 -16.15
C ARG A 221 -8.08 16.64 -16.94
N LEU A 222 -6.83 16.40 -17.37
CA LEU A 222 -6.03 17.37 -18.15
C LEU A 222 -6.76 17.88 -19.39
N ARG A 223 -7.57 17.04 -20.05
CA ARG A 223 -8.33 17.47 -21.24
C ARG A 223 -9.33 18.57 -20.93
N PHE A 224 -9.87 18.60 -19.72
CA PHE A 224 -10.86 19.58 -19.29
C PHE A 224 -10.23 20.87 -18.74
N LEU A 225 -8.93 20.86 -18.41
CA LEU A 225 -8.21 22.08 -17.99
C LEU A 225 -8.09 23.11 -19.12
N SER A 226 -8.23 22.70 -20.39
CA SER A 226 -8.28 23.66 -21.50
C SER A 226 -9.53 24.54 -21.47
N LEU A 227 -10.65 24.03 -20.92
CA LEU A 227 -11.90 24.79 -20.73
C LEU A 227 -11.76 25.89 -19.67
N TYR A 228 -10.69 25.93 -18.87
CA TYR A 228 -10.43 27.03 -17.96
C TYR A 228 -10.20 28.37 -18.67
N SER A 229 -9.82 28.35 -19.95
CA SER A 229 -9.58 29.57 -20.73
C SER A 229 -10.88 30.23 -21.22
N ASP A 230 -11.99 29.49 -21.25
CA ASP A 230 -13.27 29.96 -21.79
C ASP A 230 -14.29 30.20 -20.68
N PRO A 231 -14.64 31.47 -20.37
CA PRO A 231 -15.56 31.80 -19.28
C PRO A 231 -16.96 31.17 -19.44
N LYS A 232 -17.39 30.92 -20.69
CA LYS A 232 -18.70 30.31 -21.00
C LYS A 232 -18.76 28.82 -20.64
N GLU A 233 -17.63 28.14 -20.76
CA GLU A 233 -17.50 26.69 -20.57
C GLU A 233 -16.88 26.34 -19.21
N PHE A 234 -16.39 27.33 -18.46
CA PHE A 234 -15.74 27.13 -17.17
C PHE A 234 -16.61 26.31 -16.19
N MET A 235 -17.86 26.72 -15.98
CA MET A 235 -18.81 26.00 -15.10
C MET A 235 -19.09 24.57 -15.57
N TYR A 236 -19.16 24.35 -16.88
CA TYR A 236 -19.34 23.01 -17.45
C TYR A 236 -18.12 22.12 -17.15
N GLY A 237 -16.90 22.67 -17.35
CA GLY A 237 -15.65 21.98 -17.03
C GLY A 237 -15.50 21.60 -15.56
N THR A 238 -15.94 22.46 -14.63
CA THR A 238 -15.80 22.20 -13.18
C THR A 238 -16.45 20.89 -12.73
N GLY A 239 -17.56 20.48 -13.36
CA GLY A 239 -18.26 19.24 -13.01
C GLY A 239 -17.40 18.00 -13.28
N LYS A 240 -16.82 17.93 -14.49
CA LYS A 240 -15.94 16.83 -14.88
C LYS A 240 -14.62 16.85 -14.13
N ILE A 241 -14.04 18.04 -13.93
CA ILE A 241 -12.80 18.20 -13.17
C ILE A 241 -12.99 17.74 -11.73
N GLY A 242 -14.06 18.19 -11.06
CA GLY A 242 -14.41 17.74 -9.73
C GLY A 242 -14.62 16.23 -9.66
N PHE A 243 -15.29 15.64 -10.65
CA PHE A 243 -15.62 14.22 -10.67
C PHE A 243 -14.35 13.37 -10.70
N TRP A 244 -13.43 13.69 -11.60
CA TRP A 244 -12.15 12.99 -11.71
C TRP A 244 -11.24 13.23 -10.50
N SER A 245 -11.25 14.43 -9.91
CA SER A 245 -10.50 14.73 -8.68
C SER A 245 -11.01 13.93 -7.47
N ILE A 246 -12.32 13.72 -7.33
CA ILE A 246 -12.88 12.87 -6.26
C ILE A 246 -12.45 11.41 -6.42
N ILE A 247 -12.50 10.89 -7.65
CA ILE A 247 -12.08 9.53 -7.97
C ILE A 247 -10.59 9.35 -7.67
N GLU A 248 -9.75 10.29 -8.11
CA GLU A 248 -8.31 10.30 -7.88
C GLU A 248 -7.98 10.20 -6.38
N LEU A 249 -8.51 11.12 -5.56
CA LEU A 249 -8.26 11.14 -4.12
C LEU A 249 -8.82 9.89 -3.43
N GLY A 250 -10.01 9.45 -3.82
CA GLY A 250 -10.65 8.28 -3.23
C GLY A 250 -9.87 6.98 -3.48
N ILE A 251 -9.36 6.81 -4.71
CA ILE A 251 -8.50 5.68 -5.05
C ILE A 251 -7.15 5.78 -4.34
N GLY A 252 -6.60 6.98 -4.18
CA GLY A 252 -5.40 7.21 -3.37
C GLY A 252 -5.58 6.74 -1.92
N ILE A 253 -6.70 7.10 -1.26
CA ILE A 253 -7.00 6.66 0.12
C ILE A 253 -7.13 5.15 0.20
N PHE A 254 -7.85 4.53 -0.75
CA PHE A 254 -8.03 3.09 -0.78
C PHE A 254 -6.71 2.35 -1.02
N ALA A 255 -5.93 2.79 -2.03
CA ALA A 255 -4.62 2.24 -2.35
C ALA A 255 -3.62 2.38 -1.20
N GLY A 256 -3.59 3.55 -0.56
CA GLY A 256 -2.75 3.79 0.61
C GLY A 256 -3.14 2.96 1.81
N SER A 257 -4.39 2.52 1.92
CA SER A 257 -4.89 1.66 2.99
C SER A 257 -4.60 0.17 2.79
N LEU A 258 -4.36 -0.28 1.55
CA LEU A 258 -4.09 -1.71 1.27
C LEU A 258 -2.92 -2.32 2.07
N PRO A 259 -1.76 -1.66 2.24
CA PRO A 259 -0.66 -2.23 3.02
C PRO A 259 -1.05 -2.51 4.48
N ALA A 260 -1.91 -1.69 5.07
CA ALA A 260 -2.43 -1.89 6.43
C ALA A 260 -3.45 -3.04 6.49
N LEU A 261 -4.25 -3.22 5.44
CA LEU A 261 -5.30 -4.25 5.35
C LEU A 261 -4.79 -5.65 5.02
N ARG A 262 -3.51 -5.81 4.65
CA ARG A 262 -2.88 -7.11 4.31
C ARG A 262 -3.23 -8.26 5.28
N PRO A 263 -3.22 -8.11 6.62
CA PRO A 263 -3.55 -9.20 7.54
C PRO A 263 -4.98 -9.71 7.43
N LEU A 264 -5.94 -8.82 7.13
CA LEU A 264 -7.35 -9.22 6.95
C LEU A 264 -7.56 -9.97 5.65
N LEU A 265 -6.87 -9.54 4.58
CA LEU A 265 -6.94 -10.22 3.28
C LEU A 265 -6.37 -11.64 3.35
N SER A 266 -5.38 -11.91 4.19
CA SER A 266 -4.88 -13.28 4.39
C SER A 266 -5.83 -14.19 5.17
N ILE A 267 -6.72 -13.63 5.99
CA ILE A 267 -7.68 -14.39 6.80
C ILE A 267 -8.95 -14.66 5.99
N SER A 268 -9.42 -13.68 5.20
CA SER A 268 -10.70 -13.78 4.49
C SER A 268 -10.60 -14.41 3.09
N PHE A 269 -9.45 -14.34 2.41
CA PHE A 269 -9.35 -14.75 1.00
C PHE A 269 -8.98 -16.24 0.80
N PHE A 270 -8.60 -16.95 1.87
CA PHE A 270 -8.23 -18.38 1.84
C PHE A 270 -9.03 -19.23 2.85
N GLY A 271 -10.21 -18.78 3.24
CA GLY A 271 -11.17 -19.56 4.03
C GLY A 271 -12.08 -20.42 3.17
N SER A 272 -11.52 -21.23 2.25
CA SER A 272 -12.24 -22.34 1.62
C SER A 272 -11.25 -23.33 1.02
N SER A 273 -10.80 -24.26 1.86
CA SER A 273 -10.69 -25.70 1.56
C SER A 273 -10.21 -26.36 2.84
N SER A 274 -11.16 -26.95 3.55
CA SER A 274 -10.93 -27.97 4.57
C SER A 274 -10.29 -29.19 3.91
N ASP A 275 -8.96 -29.26 3.87
CA ASP A 275 -8.27 -30.55 3.71
C ASP A 275 -8.15 -31.18 5.09
N HIS A 276 -9.20 -31.92 5.45
CA HIS A 276 -9.14 -32.93 6.48
C HIS A 276 -8.32 -34.09 5.89
N SER A 277 -7.01 -34.13 6.16
CA SER A 277 -6.22 -35.32 5.83
C SER A 277 -6.55 -36.41 6.84
N ASP A 278 -7.58 -37.19 6.54
CA ASP A 278 -7.79 -38.50 7.13
C ASP A 278 -6.62 -39.40 6.74
N ALA A 279 -5.70 -39.60 7.68
CA ALA A 279 -4.68 -40.62 7.59
C ALA A 279 -5.33 -42.00 7.77
N ILE A 280 -5.78 -42.61 6.68
CA ILE A 280 -6.04 -44.05 6.65
C ILE A 280 -4.68 -44.75 6.64
N SER A 281 -4.26 -45.24 7.79
CA SER A 281 -3.14 -46.18 7.91
C SER A 281 -3.53 -47.51 7.24
N ALA A 282 -3.09 -47.69 6.00
CA ALA A 282 -2.94 -49.02 5.40
C ALA A 282 -1.68 -49.66 6.01
N GLY A 283 -1.88 -50.51 7.01
CA GLY A 283 -0.83 -51.37 7.55
C GLY A 283 -0.56 -52.49 6.56
N ASP A 284 0.62 -52.45 5.93
CA ASP A 284 1.09 -53.53 5.06
C ASP A 284 1.78 -54.60 5.91
N GLU A 285 1.37 -55.84 5.65
CA GLU A 285 1.51 -57.02 6.50
C GLU A 285 2.82 -57.74 6.15
N TYR A 286 3.87 -57.58 6.97
CA TYR A 286 5.11 -58.32 6.77
C TYR A 286 5.15 -59.62 7.57
N ASN A 287 5.01 -60.70 6.81
CA ASN A 287 5.12 -62.11 7.15
C ASN A 287 6.39 -62.46 7.95
N ARG A 288 6.27 -63.09 9.13
CA ARG A 288 7.37 -63.81 9.79
C ARG A 288 6.91 -65.13 10.42
N PRO A 289 7.67 -66.23 10.28
CA PRO A 289 7.22 -67.54 10.71
C PRO A 289 7.38 -67.77 12.22
N ARG A 290 6.38 -68.46 12.77
CA ARG A 290 6.20 -68.88 14.16
C ARG A 290 7.04 -70.11 14.47
N THR A 291 8.09 -69.97 15.28
CA THR A 291 8.73 -71.11 15.98
C THR A 291 8.32 -71.13 17.45
N LYS A 292 7.92 -72.32 17.90
CA LYS A 292 7.28 -72.61 19.18
C LYS A 292 8.27 -72.51 20.34
N THR A 293 7.79 -71.92 21.43
CA THR A 293 8.34 -71.93 22.78
C THR A 293 8.14 -73.28 23.48
N GLY A 294 9.11 -73.61 24.32
CA GLY A 294 9.05 -74.54 25.46
C GLY A 294 10.43 -74.51 26.12
N SER A 295 10.63 -74.55 27.44
CA SER A 295 9.77 -74.61 28.61
C SER A 295 10.72 -74.50 29.82
N ARG A 296 10.33 -73.76 30.88
CA ARG A 296 10.78 -73.89 32.30
C ARG A 296 12.29 -73.61 32.58
N SER A 297 12.73 -73.08 33.71
CA SER A 297 12.22 -73.01 35.09
C SER A 297 13.04 -71.98 35.89
N ARG A 298 12.42 -71.31 36.89
CA ARG A 298 12.83 -71.11 38.31
C ARG A 298 14.33 -70.94 38.65
N ASP A 299 14.80 -70.09 39.58
CA ASP A 299 14.24 -69.51 40.81
C ASP A 299 15.30 -68.57 41.48
N ILE A 300 14.84 -67.61 42.32
CA ILE A 300 15.47 -67.01 43.54
C ILE A 300 16.68 -66.03 43.32
N ALA A 301 16.60 -64.71 43.53
CA ALA A 301 16.36 -63.81 44.69
C ALA A 301 17.66 -63.19 45.26
N LEU A 302 17.72 -61.86 45.39
CA LEU A 302 18.14 -61.16 46.61
C LEU A 302 17.83 -59.65 46.55
N ASP A 303 17.22 -59.16 47.62
CA ASP A 303 16.93 -57.76 47.94
C ASP A 303 18.19 -56.88 48.01
N THR A 304 18.07 -55.60 47.61
CA THR A 304 18.74 -54.47 48.29
C THR A 304 18.02 -53.14 48.00
N PHE A 305 17.36 -52.64 49.04
CA PHE A 305 17.07 -51.24 49.40
C PHE A 305 16.36 -50.28 48.43
N HIS A 306 15.10 -50.02 48.76
CA HIS A 306 14.31 -48.84 48.40
C HIS A 306 14.75 -47.64 49.24
N GLN A 307 15.09 -46.50 48.61
CA GLN A 307 15.10 -45.22 49.31
C GLN A 307 14.64 -44.07 48.40
N LEU A 308 13.45 -43.57 48.76
CA LEU A 308 12.90 -42.22 48.60
C LEU A 308 12.70 -41.69 47.17
N GLY A 309 11.42 -41.60 46.81
CA GLY A 309 10.93 -40.82 45.69
C GLY A 309 10.96 -39.33 45.97
N ASP A 310 11.20 -38.57 44.90
CA ASP A 310 10.59 -37.27 44.64
C ASP A 310 10.88 -36.85 43.20
N LYS A 311 9.89 -36.19 42.59
CA LYS A 311 9.89 -35.39 41.34
C LYS A 311 9.55 -36.08 40.02
N GLU A 312 8.30 -35.89 39.61
CA GLU A 312 7.89 -35.78 38.21
C GLU A 312 7.48 -34.33 37.95
N SER A 313 7.63 -33.72 36.77
CA SER A 313 8.80 -33.54 35.89
C SER A 313 8.28 -32.60 34.78
N ASP A 314 8.43 -31.29 34.98
CA ASP A 314 8.29 -30.29 33.92
C ASP A 314 9.57 -30.28 33.07
N GLY A 315 9.46 -30.31 31.73
CA GLY A 315 10.59 -29.96 30.88
C GLY A 315 10.69 -30.54 29.47
N ASP A 316 9.63 -31.14 28.92
CA ASP A 316 9.71 -31.68 27.55
C ASP A 316 9.60 -30.57 26.49
N SER A 317 10.72 -29.89 26.16
CA SER A 317 10.88 -29.08 24.93
C SER A 317 12.32 -28.62 24.61
N GLN A 318 13.38 -29.37 24.93
CA GLN A 318 14.75 -29.01 24.50
C GLN A 318 15.59 -30.12 23.84
N LYS A 319 15.03 -31.27 23.48
CA LYS A 319 15.83 -32.42 23.02
C LYS A 319 16.13 -32.54 21.52
N TYR A 320 15.85 -31.53 20.69
CA TYR A 320 16.10 -31.59 19.24
C TYR A 320 17.15 -30.60 18.69
N ILE A 321 18.09 -30.13 19.51
CA ILE A 321 19.22 -29.31 19.03
C ILE A 321 20.56 -29.79 19.61
N LEU A 322 20.94 -31.04 19.36
CA LEU A 322 22.35 -31.43 19.24
C LEU A 322 22.44 -32.62 18.27
N LYS A 323 22.99 -32.40 17.08
CA LYS A 323 23.53 -33.49 16.26
C LYS A 323 24.91 -33.82 16.83
N GLU A 324 25.02 -34.90 17.59
CA GLU A 324 26.32 -35.49 17.89
C GLU A 324 26.89 -36.10 16.60
N THR A 325 27.99 -35.56 16.12
CA THR A 325 28.78 -36.19 15.06
C THR A 325 29.65 -37.25 15.71
N GLN A 326 29.28 -38.53 15.62
CA GLN A 326 30.19 -39.62 15.94
C GLN A 326 31.29 -39.68 14.87
N VAL A 327 32.50 -39.20 15.20
CA VAL A 327 33.70 -39.44 14.41
C VAL A 327 34.35 -40.71 14.95
N THR A 328 34.21 -41.81 14.21
CA THR A 328 34.98 -43.03 14.48
C THR A 328 36.33 -42.89 13.80
N MET A 329 37.40 -42.69 14.58
CA MET A 329 38.76 -42.82 14.04
C MET A 329 39.16 -44.29 14.06
N ILE A 330 39.33 -44.87 12.86
CA ILE A 330 39.99 -46.17 12.71
C ILE A 330 41.47 -45.84 12.51
N THR A 331 42.28 -45.98 13.56
CA THR A 331 43.74 -46.04 13.40
C THR A 331 44.08 -47.43 12.88
N ASN A 332 44.29 -47.55 11.56
CA ASN A 332 44.98 -48.70 11.02
C ASN A 332 46.47 -48.50 11.33
N ASP A 333 47.02 -49.34 12.21
CA ASP A 333 48.47 -49.52 12.32
C ASP A 333 48.96 -50.15 11.02
N MET A 334 49.28 -49.32 10.04
CA MET A 334 50.06 -49.73 8.88
C MET A 334 51.54 -49.53 9.22
N ALA A 335 52.24 -50.65 9.38
CA ALA A 335 53.70 -50.68 9.31
C ALA A 335 54.12 -50.34 7.87
N GLY A 336 54.33 -49.04 7.60
CA GLY A 336 54.80 -48.52 6.32
C GLY A 336 56.05 -47.66 6.52
N THR A 337 57.03 -47.81 5.64
CA THR A 337 58.33 -47.15 5.71
C THR A 337 58.25 -45.62 5.52
N PRO A 338 59.28 -44.85 5.96
CA PRO A 338 59.18 -43.40 6.17
C PRO A 338 58.90 -42.52 4.93
N GLU A 339 58.96 -43.06 3.71
CA GLU A 339 58.88 -42.27 2.47
C GLU A 339 57.45 -41.99 1.96
N GLU A 340 56.42 -42.69 2.45
CA GLU A 340 55.03 -42.50 2.00
C GLU A 340 54.33 -41.28 2.62
N TRP A 341 54.81 -40.79 3.76
CA TRP A 341 54.19 -39.67 4.49
C TRP A 341 54.34 -38.31 3.79
N GLU A 342 55.39 -38.14 2.96
CA GLU A 342 55.72 -36.84 2.38
C GLU A 342 54.88 -36.54 1.11
N LYS A 343 54.41 -37.56 0.38
CA LYS A 343 53.57 -37.37 -0.82
C LYS A 343 52.11 -37.05 -0.51
N ALA A 344 51.57 -37.49 0.63
CA ALA A 344 50.16 -37.31 0.97
C ALA A 344 49.82 -35.87 1.44
N ARG A 345 50.79 -35.12 1.99
CA ARG A 345 50.59 -33.73 2.43
C ARG A 345 50.51 -32.71 1.28
N VAL A 346 51.02 -33.04 0.08
CA VAL A 346 51.19 -32.08 -1.02
C VAL A 346 49.96 -31.98 -1.94
N LEU A 347 49.00 -32.91 -1.87
CA LEU A 347 47.89 -32.99 -2.85
C LEU A 347 46.53 -32.47 -2.35
N GLY A 348 46.50 -31.82 -1.19
CA GLY A 348 45.25 -31.45 -0.51
C GLY A 348 44.68 -30.06 -0.80
N TRP A 349 45.06 -29.34 -1.87
CA TRP A 349 44.38 -28.08 -2.25
C TRP A 349 44.46 -27.86 -3.77
N LYS A 350 43.40 -28.27 -4.50
CA LYS A 350 43.15 -27.77 -5.86
C LYS A 350 41.71 -27.29 -6.00
N LYS A 351 41.62 -26.00 -6.27
CA LYS A 351 40.44 -25.16 -6.50
C LYS A 351 39.95 -25.40 -7.93
N ASN A 352 38.74 -25.93 -8.11
CA ASN A 352 38.12 -26.03 -9.45
C ASN A 352 37.15 -24.88 -9.68
N ASN A 353 37.55 -24.01 -10.60
CA ASN A 353 36.74 -23.01 -11.29
C ASN A 353 36.07 -23.63 -12.53
N GLN A 354 34.85 -23.13 -12.83
CA GLN A 354 34.16 -23.06 -14.13
C GLN A 354 33.63 -24.37 -14.76
N PHE A 355 32.30 -24.45 -14.93
CA PHE A 355 31.59 -24.02 -16.14
C PHE A 355 30.27 -23.33 -15.78
#